data_AF-A0A3B8MVY9-F1
#
_entry.id   AF-A0A3B8MVY9-F1
#
_cell.length_a   1.000
_cell.length_b   1.000
_cell.length_c   1.000
_cell.angle_alpha   90.00
_cell.angle_beta   90.00
_cell.angle_gamma   90.00
#
_symmetry.space_group_name_H-M   'P 1'
#
loop_
_entity.id
_entity.type
_entity.pdbx_description
1 polymer ?
#
loop_
_entity_poly.entity_id
_entity_poly.type
_entity_poly.pdbx_seq_one_letter_code
_entity_poly.pdbx_strand_id
1 'polypeptide(L)'
;MGEREKQWERRSILKRGETDPNAVDDAVAIEEPLEIRIAGETVAVTMRSPGQDDWLTAGFLLSEGIISTLGDVSRIYHCGRPGTETFRNTIDVIPSPGLALDLPDLTPSKRGTLTSSACGVCGRQSIDDLLERCEPFEGVTPIDSRVVTQALSTIQEHQPTFEATGGVHAAAIFTDTGALVACSEDIGRHNAVDKVVGSSLYEEDWPEGALLAVSGRA
;
A
#
# COMPACT_ATOMS: atom_id res chain seq x y z
N MET A 1 9.65 17.37 -4.13
CA MET A 1 9.73 16.24 -5.08
C MET A 1 11.00 15.45 -4.75
N GLY A 2 10.91 14.54 -3.78
CA GLY A 2 12.06 13.74 -3.34
C GLY A 2 12.46 12.72 -4.42
N GLU A 3 13.75 12.36 -4.47
CA GLU A 3 14.21 11.25 -5.32
C GLU A 3 13.38 10.00 -5.01
N ARG A 4 12.70 9.45 -6.02
CA ARG A 4 12.01 8.17 -5.88
C ARG A 4 13.07 7.12 -5.59
N GLU A 5 12.93 6.45 -4.44
CA GLU A 5 13.78 5.33 -4.07
C GLU A 5 13.71 4.24 -5.14
N LYS A 6 14.83 3.57 -5.40
CA LYS A 6 14.91 2.59 -6.48
C LYS A 6 14.11 1.35 -6.09
N GLN A 7 13.09 1.01 -6.88
CA GLN A 7 12.15 -0.10 -6.59
C GLN A 7 12.48 -1.43 -7.29
N TRP A 8 13.53 -1.46 -8.11
CA TRP A 8 13.98 -2.65 -8.83
C TRP A 8 15.49 -2.62 -9.07
N GLU A 9 16.07 -3.78 -9.34
CA GLU A 9 17.49 -3.92 -9.64
C GLU A 9 17.75 -4.96 -10.72
N ARG A 10 18.99 -4.99 -11.24
CA ARG A 10 19.38 -6.01 -12.21
C ARG A 10 20.08 -7.17 -11.52
N ARG A 11 19.65 -8.38 -11.86
CA ARG A 11 20.23 -9.62 -11.37
C ARG A 11 20.57 -10.52 -12.56
N SER A 12 21.72 -11.16 -12.51
CA SER A 12 22.06 -12.22 -13.45
C SER A 12 21.28 -13.48 -13.10
N ILE A 13 20.45 -13.94 -14.03
CA ILE A 13 19.59 -15.12 -13.90
C ILE A 13 19.92 -16.13 -14.98
N LEU A 14 19.54 -17.39 -14.75
CA LEU A 14 19.57 -18.44 -15.76
C LEU A 14 18.16 -18.62 -16.32
N LYS A 15 17.91 -18.17 -17.56
CA LYS A 15 16.60 -18.31 -18.21
C LYS A 15 16.54 -19.65 -18.94
N ARG A 16 15.58 -20.50 -18.56
CA ARG A 16 15.33 -21.81 -19.20
C ARG A 16 14.02 -21.77 -19.97
N GLY A 17 14.12 -21.87 -21.30
CA GLY A 17 12.98 -21.99 -22.22
C GLY A 17 12.89 -23.39 -22.82
N GLU A 18 12.42 -23.49 -24.06
CA GLU A 18 12.44 -24.75 -24.84
C GLU A 18 13.85 -25.16 -25.28
N THR A 19 14.80 -24.21 -25.30
CA THR A 19 16.22 -24.43 -25.62
C THR A 19 17.08 -24.50 -24.35
N ASP A 20 18.38 -24.74 -24.53
CA ASP A 20 19.35 -24.76 -23.43
C ASP A 20 19.32 -23.48 -22.58
N PRO A 21 19.59 -23.59 -21.26
CA PRO A 21 19.58 -22.44 -20.36
C PRO A 21 20.63 -21.40 -20.74
N ASN A 22 20.22 -20.13 -20.82
CA ASN A 22 21.12 -19.01 -21.10
C ASN A 22 21.17 -18.05 -19.90
N ALA A 23 22.39 -17.62 -19.53
CA ALA A 23 22.58 -16.58 -18.52
C ALA A 23 22.26 -15.21 -19.13
N VAL A 24 21.37 -14.46 -18.48
CA VAL A 24 20.94 -13.12 -18.89
C VAL A 24 20.79 -12.22 -17.67
N ASP A 25 20.95 -10.91 -17.84
CA ASP A 25 20.59 -9.95 -16.81
C ASP A 25 19.12 -9.57 -16.97
N ASP A 26 18.35 -9.68 -15.89
CA ASP A 26 16.94 -9.32 -15.86
C ASP A 26 16.66 -8.31 -14.74
N ALA A 27 15.60 -7.54 -14.89
CA ALA A 27 15.16 -6.59 -13.88
C ALA A 27 14.21 -7.29 -12.90
N VAL A 28 14.50 -7.18 -11.60
CA VAL A 28 13.77 -7.82 -10.52
C VAL A 28 13.28 -6.75 -9.56
N ALA A 29 12.00 -6.82 -9.18
CA ALA A 29 11.43 -5.92 -8.18
C ALA A 29 12.12 -6.14 -6.83
N ILE A 30 12.37 -5.06 -6.10
CA ILE A 30 12.91 -5.13 -4.75
C ILE A 30 11.76 -5.36 -3.77
N GLU A 31 11.96 -6.31 -2.87
CA GLU A 31 11.05 -6.65 -1.77
C GLU A 31 11.81 -6.52 -0.45
N GLU A 32 11.35 -5.63 0.42
CA GLU A 32 11.95 -5.41 1.74
C GLU A 32 10.88 -5.44 2.84
N PRO A 33 11.21 -5.95 4.03
CA PRO A 33 10.29 -5.89 5.16
C PRO A 33 10.17 -4.44 5.66
N LEU A 34 8.94 -4.01 5.93
CA LEU A 34 8.63 -2.79 6.66
C LEU A 34 7.90 -3.15 7.94
N GLU A 35 8.52 -2.80 9.06
CA GLU A 35 7.91 -2.88 10.39
C GLU A 35 7.22 -1.55 10.72
N ILE A 36 5.90 -1.60 10.90
CA ILE A 36 5.10 -0.45 11.32
C ILE A 36 4.90 -0.51 12.83
N ARG A 37 5.27 0.56 13.52
CA ARG A 37 5.11 0.72 14.96
C ARG A 37 4.24 1.91 15.30
N ILE A 38 3.56 1.83 16.44
CA ILE A 38 2.86 2.96 17.05
C ILE A 38 3.39 3.14 18.47
N ALA A 39 3.93 4.32 18.76
CA ALA A 39 4.57 4.63 20.03
C ALA A 39 5.62 3.58 20.45
N GLY A 40 6.38 3.06 19.49
CA GLY A 40 7.41 2.05 19.69
C GLY A 40 6.94 0.59 19.73
N GLU A 41 5.63 0.33 19.75
CA GLU A 41 5.06 -1.02 19.73
C GLU A 41 4.76 -1.47 18.30
N THR A 42 5.23 -2.66 17.91
CA THR A 42 4.99 -3.22 16.57
C THR A 42 3.53 -3.57 16.38
N VAL A 43 2.91 -3.00 15.34
CA VAL A 43 1.51 -3.27 14.97
C VAL A 43 1.37 -4.10 13.70
N ALA A 44 2.34 -4.02 12.79
CA ALA A 44 2.37 -4.82 11.58
C ALA A 44 3.80 -4.98 11.03
N VAL A 45 4.00 -6.08 10.30
CA VAL A 45 5.17 -6.27 9.43
C VAL A 45 4.66 -6.67 8.06
N THR A 46 5.01 -5.92 7.03
CA THR A 46 4.63 -6.18 5.64
C THR A 46 5.86 -6.24 4.74
N MET A 47 5.79 -7.03 3.66
CA MET A 47 6.80 -6.98 2.60
C MET A 47 6.35 -5.97 1.56
N ARG A 48 7.20 -4.98 1.23
CA ARG A 48 6.85 -3.85 0.35
C ARG A 48 7.88 -3.64 -0.75
N SER A 49 7.49 -2.88 -1.78
CA SER A 49 8.43 -2.24 -2.69
C SER A 49 8.91 -0.90 -2.12
N PRO A 50 10.24 -0.64 -2.06
CA PRO A 50 10.74 0.51 -1.32
C PRO A 50 10.26 1.90 -1.73
N GLY A 51 10.19 2.81 -0.76
CA GLY A 51 9.69 4.17 -0.93
C GLY A 51 8.20 4.34 -0.68
N GLN A 52 7.79 5.59 -0.45
CA GLN A 52 6.41 5.98 -0.09
C GLN A 52 5.90 5.33 1.20
N ASP A 53 6.79 5.04 2.15
CA ASP A 53 6.41 4.35 3.41
C ASP A 53 5.50 5.17 4.31
N ASP A 54 5.62 6.50 4.27
CA ASP A 54 4.72 7.40 4.99
C ASP A 54 3.27 7.21 4.49
N TRP A 55 3.09 7.11 3.18
CA TRP A 55 1.79 6.85 2.56
C TRP A 55 1.30 5.44 2.86
N LEU A 56 2.15 4.43 2.68
CA LEU A 56 1.82 3.04 3.04
C LEU A 56 1.35 2.94 4.50
N THR A 57 2.07 3.60 5.41
CA THR A 57 1.76 3.58 6.85
C THR A 57 0.45 4.29 7.15
N ALA A 58 0.26 5.52 6.66
CA ALA A 58 -0.97 6.26 6.88
C ALA A 58 -2.19 5.53 6.30
N GLY A 59 -2.07 4.99 5.09
CA GLY A 59 -3.12 4.20 4.46
C GLY A 59 -3.44 2.93 5.23
N PHE A 60 -2.44 2.15 5.63
CA PHE A 60 -2.63 0.96 6.46
C PHE A 60 -3.38 1.29 7.75
N LEU A 61 -2.98 2.35 8.46
CA LEU A 61 -3.63 2.75 9.70
C LEU A 61 -5.10 3.15 9.49
N LEU A 62 -5.42 3.81 8.38
CA LEU A 62 -6.80 4.17 8.03
C LEU A 62 -7.63 2.93 7.63
N SER A 63 -7.08 2.09 6.74
CA SER A 63 -7.72 0.85 6.25
C SER A 63 -8.03 -0.12 7.39
N GLU A 64 -7.17 -0.16 8.41
CA GLU A 64 -7.38 -0.94 9.64
C GLU A 64 -8.26 -0.22 10.68
N GLY A 65 -8.68 1.01 10.40
CA GLY A 65 -9.48 1.86 11.28
C GLY A 65 -8.81 2.15 12.63
N ILE A 66 -7.48 2.21 12.63
CA ILE A 66 -6.66 2.61 13.78
C ILE A 66 -6.66 4.14 13.92
N ILE A 67 -6.69 4.82 12.78
CA ILE A 67 -6.92 6.27 12.68
C ILE A 67 -8.17 6.52 11.83
N SER A 68 -8.80 7.68 12.03
CA SER A 68 -9.90 8.16 11.17
C SER A 68 -9.44 9.27 10.24
N THR A 69 -8.44 10.05 10.66
CA THR A 69 -7.88 11.16 9.88
C THR A 69 -6.37 11.22 10.05
N LEU A 70 -5.68 11.96 9.16
CA LEU A 70 -4.26 12.23 9.35
C LEU A 70 -3.99 13.07 10.62
N GLY A 71 -4.99 13.82 11.11
CA GLY A 71 -4.91 14.58 12.35
C GLY A 71 -4.74 13.72 13.61
N ASP A 72 -5.09 12.43 13.55
CA ASP A 72 -4.86 11.46 14.62
C ASP A 72 -3.38 11.08 14.76
N VAL A 73 -2.54 11.48 13.79
CA VAL A 73 -1.11 11.21 13.75
C VAL A 73 -0.32 12.49 13.92
N SER A 74 0.47 12.58 14.99
CA SER A 74 1.36 13.71 15.21
C SER A 74 2.61 13.62 14.34
N ARG A 75 3.13 12.40 14.10
CA ARG A 75 4.35 12.20 13.33
C ARG A 75 4.47 10.77 12.80
N ILE A 76 4.99 10.64 11.58
CA ILE A 76 5.49 9.38 11.02
C ILE A 76 6.98 9.58 10.71
N TYR A 77 7.83 8.62 11.08
CA TYR A 77 9.27 8.72 10.82
C TYR A 77 9.97 7.36 10.76
N HIS A 78 10.95 7.23 9.87
CA HIS A 78 11.80 6.05 9.83
C HIS A 78 12.71 5.98 11.06
N CYS A 79 12.83 4.78 11.61
CA CYS A 79 13.79 4.42 12.63
C CYS A 79 15.06 3.81 12.01
N GLY A 80 16.10 3.69 12.84
CA GLY A 80 17.36 3.04 12.47
C GLY A 80 18.51 4.03 12.24
N ARG A 81 19.73 3.49 12.13
CA ARG A 81 20.95 4.28 11.85
C ARG A 81 21.40 4.03 10.41
N PRO A 82 21.86 5.06 9.67
CA PRO A 82 22.42 4.88 8.35
C PRO A 82 23.47 3.76 8.34
N GLY A 83 23.33 2.80 7.41
CA GLY A 83 24.25 1.66 7.28
C GLY A 83 23.95 0.42 8.13
N THR A 84 22.77 0.34 8.77
CA THR A 84 22.26 -0.88 9.41
C THR A 84 21.23 -1.58 8.51
N GLU A 85 21.07 -2.90 8.62
CA GLU A 85 20.07 -3.67 7.83
C GLU A 85 18.62 -3.22 8.09
N THR A 86 18.36 -2.59 9.25
CA THR A 86 17.05 -2.03 9.60
C THR A 86 16.88 -0.58 9.19
N PHE A 87 17.89 0.06 8.59
CA PHE A 87 17.80 1.45 8.16
C PHE A 87 16.70 1.60 7.10
N ARG A 88 15.66 2.39 7.42
CA ARG A 88 14.43 2.58 6.61
C ARG A 88 13.44 1.40 6.56
N ASN A 89 13.72 0.30 7.25
CA ASN A 89 12.83 -0.88 7.32
C ASN A 89 11.96 -0.91 8.59
N THR A 90 12.05 0.13 9.42
CA THR A 90 11.15 0.34 10.55
C THR A 90 10.62 1.77 10.46
N ILE A 91 9.32 1.94 10.58
CA ILE A 91 8.64 3.23 10.66
C ILE A 91 7.82 3.29 11.94
N ASP A 92 7.95 4.41 12.66
CA ASP A 92 7.26 4.61 13.94
C ASP A 92 6.32 5.80 13.84
N VAL A 93 5.14 5.62 14.44
CA VAL A 93 4.03 6.56 14.41
C VAL A 93 3.80 7.09 15.79
N ILE A 94 3.86 8.41 15.93
CA ILE A 94 3.49 9.10 17.16
C ILE A 94 2.02 9.52 17.04
N PRO A 95 1.11 8.97 17.85
CA PRO A 95 -0.30 9.37 17.83
C PRO A 95 -0.46 10.80 18.37
N SER A 96 -1.47 11.50 17.87
CA SER A 96 -1.88 12.80 18.40
C SER A 96 -2.51 12.66 19.80
N PRO A 97 -2.42 13.69 20.66
CA PRO A 97 -3.09 13.68 21.95
C PRO A 97 -4.60 13.45 21.80
N GLY A 98 -5.14 12.45 22.51
CA GLY A 98 -6.57 12.16 22.52
C GLY A 98 -6.99 10.94 21.70
N LEU A 99 -6.11 10.39 20.86
CA LEU A 99 -6.36 9.10 20.20
C LEU A 99 -6.28 7.97 21.24
N ALA A 100 -7.41 7.33 21.51
CA ALA A 100 -7.48 6.18 22.40
C ALA A 100 -7.07 4.91 21.64
N LEU A 101 -5.85 4.43 21.90
CA LEU A 101 -5.33 3.20 21.32
C LEU A 101 -5.21 2.11 22.38
N ASP A 102 -5.86 0.97 22.16
CA ASP A 102 -5.59 -0.25 22.93
C ASP A 102 -4.43 -1.02 22.31
N LEU A 103 -3.20 -0.50 22.48
CA LEU A 103 -1.98 -1.04 21.87
C LEU A 103 -1.82 -2.58 22.02
N PRO A 104 -2.14 -3.21 23.19
CA PRO A 104 -2.15 -4.67 23.33
C PRO A 104 -3.00 -5.41 22.28
N ASP A 105 -4.18 -4.88 21.95
CA ASP A 105 -5.09 -5.45 20.95
C ASP A 105 -4.69 -5.11 19.51
N LEU A 106 -3.74 -4.18 19.34
CA LEU A 106 -3.19 -3.80 18.05
C LEU A 106 -1.97 -4.65 17.64
N THR A 107 -1.48 -5.54 18.50
CA THR A 107 -0.29 -6.36 18.21
C THR A 107 -0.56 -7.43 17.14
N PRO A 108 0.42 -7.76 16.28
CA PRO A 108 0.28 -8.79 15.25
C PRO A 108 -0.11 -10.17 15.80
N SER A 109 0.32 -10.47 17.03
CA SER A 109 0.03 -11.74 17.72
C SER A 109 -1.45 -11.92 18.08
N LYS A 110 -2.20 -10.82 18.29
CA LYS A 110 -3.65 -10.86 18.54
C LYS A 110 -4.49 -10.64 17.30
N ARG A 111 -4.03 -9.79 16.37
CA ARG A 111 -4.75 -9.51 15.11
C ARG A 111 -4.49 -10.53 14.01
N GLY A 112 -3.51 -11.43 14.18
CA GLY A 112 -3.15 -12.37 13.12
C GLY A 112 -2.60 -11.67 11.87
N THR A 113 -2.11 -10.44 12.01
CA THR A 113 -1.59 -9.59 10.92
C THR A 113 -0.19 -10.04 10.49
N LEU A 114 -0.06 -11.31 10.12
CA LEU A 114 0.86 -11.65 9.03
C LEU A 114 0.10 -11.39 7.74
N THR A 115 0.24 -10.18 7.21
CA THR A 115 -0.22 -9.80 5.88
C THR A 115 0.62 -10.56 4.85
N SER A 116 0.25 -11.81 4.61
CA SER A 116 0.70 -12.53 3.42
C SER A 116 -0.04 -11.98 2.21
N SER A 117 0.61 -11.94 1.06
CA SER A 117 0.09 -11.47 -0.24
C SER A 117 -1.09 -12.30 -0.78
N ALA A 118 -1.80 -13.07 0.05
CA ALA A 118 -2.93 -13.92 -0.28
C ALA A 118 -3.93 -13.88 0.90
N CYS A 119 -4.84 -12.90 0.97
CA CYS A 119 -6.28 -13.10 0.75
C CYS A 119 -7.04 -11.87 1.31
N GLY A 120 -8.25 -11.58 0.82
CA GLY A 120 -9.08 -10.43 1.21
C GLY A 120 -9.67 -10.45 2.64
N VAL A 121 -9.22 -11.35 3.52
CA VAL A 121 -9.63 -11.47 4.94
C VAL A 121 -8.42 -11.68 5.85
N CYS A 122 -7.21 -11.29 5.42
CA CYS A 122 -6.01 -11.48 6.23
C CYS A 122 -6.05 -10.55 7.46
N GLY A 123 -6.29 -11.11 8.65
CA GLY A 123 -6.21 -10.41 9.94
C GLY A 123 -7.55 -10.13 10.64
N ARG A 124 -8.68 -10.62 10.12
CA ARG A 124 -9.98 -10.51 10.81
C ARG A 124 -10.48 -11.87 11.27
N GLN A 125 -11.05 -11.91 12.47
CA GLN A 125 -11.48 -13.15 13.11
C GLN A 125 -12.87 -13.58 12.61
N SER A 126 -13.70 -12.63 12.14
CA SER A 126 -15.02 -12.90 11.58
C SER A 126 -15.46 -11.90 10.49
N ILE A 127 -16.53 -12.24 9.76
CA ILE A 127 -17.24 -11.30 8.88
C ILE A 127 -18.05 -10.28 9.70
N ASP A 128 -18.47 -10.65 10.91
CA ASP A 128 -19.22 -9.74 11.77
C ASP A 128 -18.35 -8.55 12.21
N ASP A 129 -17.05 -8.80 12.47
CA ASP A 129 -16.05 -7.74 12.75
C ASP A 129 -15.93 -6.70 11.62
N LEU A 130 -16.21 -7.11 10.37
CA LEU A 130 -16.23 -6.22 9.21
C LEU A 130 -17.50 -5.36 9.20
N LEU A 131 -18.66 -6.00 9.39
CA LEU A 131 -19.95 -5.35 9.28
C LEU A 131 -20.17 -4.31 10.38
N GLU A 132 -19.57 -4.49 11.56
CA GLU A 132 -19.62 -3.49 12.63
C GLU A 132 -18.90 -2.17 12.29
N ARG A 133 -17.96 -2.18 11.33
CA ARG A 133 -17.12 -1.01 11.00
C ARG A 133 -17.46 -0.37 9.67
N CYS A 134 -18.30 -1.01 8.85
CA CYS A 134 -18.70 -0.49 7.54
C CYS A 134 -20.10 0.11 7.61
N GLU A 135 -20.19 1.43 7.44
CA GLU A 135 -21.48 2.08 7.20
C GLU A 135 -21.94 1.83 5.76
N PRO A 136 -23.25 1.66 5.51
CA PRO A 136 -23.78 1.60 4.15
C PRO A 136 -23.38 2.86 3.37
N PHE A 137 -22.73 2.66 2.22
CA PHE A 137 -22.38 3.77 1.33
C PHE A 137 -23.63 4.26 0.60
N GLU A 138 -24.08 5.48 0.93
CA GLU A 138 -25.18 6.18 0.24
C GLU A 138 -24.61 7.12 -0.84
N GLY A 139 -25.33 7.32 -1.95
CA GLY A 139 -24.95 8.31 -2.97
C GLY A 139 -24.09 7.81 -4.12
N VAL A 140 -24.39 6.64 -4.68
CA VAL A 140 -23.72 6.17 -5.90
C VAL A 140 -24.20 7.00 -7.10
N THR A 141 -23.38 7.93 -7.58
CA THR A 141 -23.57 8.55 -8.89
C THR A 141 -23.21 7.52 -9.97
N PRO A 142 -24.09 7.28 -10.97
CA PRO A 142 -23.77 6.39 -12.07
C PRO A 142 -22.52 6.86 -12.82
N ILE A 143 -21.56 5.96 -13.01
CA ILE A 143 -20.31 6.27 -13.71
C ILE A 143 -20.41 5.78 -15.15
N ASP A 144 -19.99 6.62 -16.11
CA ASP A 144 -19.96 6.23 -17.50
C ASP A 144 -18.93 5.10 -17.71
N SER A 145 -19.35 4.00 -18.34
CA SER A 145 -18.47 2.87 -18.71
C SER A 145 -17.17 3.27 -19.44
N ARG A 146 -17.17 4.41 -20.15
CA ARG A 146 -15.98 4.98 -20.80
C ARG A 146 -14.95 5.45 -19.78
N VAL A 147 -15.37 6.03 -18.66
CA VAL A 147 -14.49 6.43 -17.56
C VAL A 147 -13.78 5.21 -16.97
N VAL A 148 -14.51 4.11 -16.78
CA VAL A 148 -13.92 2.85 -16.29
C VAL A 148 -12.87 2.32 -17.27
N THR A 149 -13.17 2.31 -18.56
CA THR A 149 -12.23 1.83 -19.59
C THR A 149 -11.00 2.73 -19.67
N GLN A 150 -11.19 4.05 -19.58
CA GLN A 150 -10.10 5.03 -19.55
C GLN A 150 -9.20 4.85 -18.33
N ALA A 151 -9.77 4.68 -17.13
CA ALA A 151 -9.01 4.46 -15.90
C ALA A 151 -8.09 3.23 -16.00
N LEU A 152 -8.58 2.14 -16.61
CA LEU A 152 -7.79 0.93 -16.84
C LEU A 152 -6.64 1.13 -17.84
N SER A 153 -6.82 1.96 -18.87
CA SER A 153 -5.73 2.33 -19.77
C SER A 153 -4.72 3.26 -19.08
N THR A 154 -5.20 4.26 -18.32
CA THR A 154 -4.35 5.21 -17.64
C THR A 154 -3.47 4.56 -16.56
N ILE A 155 -4.00 3.62 -15.76
CA ILE A 155 -3.17 2.92 -14.76
C ILE A 155 -2.04 2.11 -15.43
N GLN A 156 -2.26 1.54 -16.63
CA GLN A 156 -1.20 0.83 -17.37
C GLN A 156 -0.03 1.73 -17.75
N GLU A 157 -0.30 3.00 -18.04
CA GLU A 157 0.72 3.99 -18.40
C GLU A 157 1.51 4.51 -17.17
N HIS A 158 1.07 4.21 -15.95
CA HIS A 158 1.64 4.73 -14.70
C HIS A 158 2.32 3.64 -13.85
N GLN A 159 2.81 2.58 -14.50
CA GLN A 159 3.42 1.43 -13.83
C GLN A 159 4.87 1.15 -14.31
N PRO A 160 5.83 2.06 -14.03
CA PRO A 160 7.22 1.91 -14.49
C PRO A 160 7.94 0.71 -13.87
N THR A 161 7.62 0.32 -12.65
CA THR A 161 8.25 -0.85 -12.00
C THR A 161 7.70 -2.14 -12.57
N PHE A 162 6.39 -2.20 -12.83
CA PHE A 162 5.78 -3.32 -13.56
C PHE A 162 6.31 -3.43 -14.98
N GLU A 163 6.45 -2.31 -15.71
CA GLU A 163 7.01 -2.32 -17.06
C GLU A 163 8.45 -2.89 -17.06
N ALA A 164 9.23 -2.56 -16.03
CA ALA A 164 10.58 -3.07 -15.88
C ALA A 164 10.64 -4.55 -15.46
N THR A 165 9.76 -5.01 -14.57
CA THR A 165 9.94 -6.28 -13.84
C THR A 165 8.81 -7.29 -13.99
N GLY A 166 7.61 -6.85 -14.34
CA GLY A 166 6.37 -7.63 -14.31
C GLY A 166 5.96 -8.13 -12.92
N GLY A 167 6.65 -7.70 -11.86
CA GLY A 167 6.61 -8.32 -10.53
C GLY A 167 5.88 -7.53 -9.44
N VAL A 168 5.12 -6.51 -9.80
CA VAL A 168 4.41 -5.66 -8.84
C VAL A 168 2.94 -5.46 -9.21
N HIS A 169 2.15 -5.01 -8.24
CA HIS A 169 0.77 -4.57 -8.40
C HIS A 169 0.70 -3.04 -8.39
N ALA A 170 -0.43 -2.51 -8.83
CA ALA A 170 -0.73 -1.09 -8.78
C ALA A 170 -2.16 -0.85 -8.30
N ALA A 171 -2.35 0.30 -7.67
CA ALA A 171 -3.64 0.88 -7.37
C ALA A 171 -3.64 2.35 -7.83
N ALA A 172 -4.81 2.86 -8.20
CA ALA A 172 -4.98 4.24 -8.60
C ALA A 172 -6.37 4.77 -8.24
N ILE A 173 -6.41 6.02 -7.80
CA ILE A 173 -7.65 6.76 -7.49
C ILE A 173 -7.91 7.72 -8.65
N PHE A 174 -9.17 7.72 -9.12
CA PHE A 174 -9.65 8.60 -10.17
C PHE A 174 -10.88 9.38 -9.70
N THR A 175 -11.08 10.56 -10.26
CA THR A 175 -12.35 11.27 -10.15
C THR A 175 -13.45 10.55 -10.93
N ASP A 176 -14.71 10.90 -10.68
CA ASP A 176 -15.89 10.43 -11.43
C ASP A 176 -15.84 10.76 -12.94
N THR A 177 -15.03 11.75 -13.34
CA THR A 177 -14.74 12.11 -14.73
C THR A 177 -13.53 11.36 -15.33
N GLY A 178 -12.86 10.51 -14.57
CA GLY A 178 -11.70 9.73 -15.01
C GLY A 178 -10.36 10.45 -14.96
N ALA A 179 -10.25 11.56 -14.23
CA ALA A 179 -8.96 12.20 -14.00
C ALA A 179 -8.18 11.43 -12.94
N LEU A 180 -6.90 11.16 -13.18
CA LEU A 180 -6.04 10.46 -12.22
C LEU A 180 -5.69 11.39 -11.05
N VAL A 181 -5.94 10.94 -9.82
CA VAL A 181 -5.64 11.64 -8.57
C VAL A 181 -4.35 11.10 -7.96
N ALA A 182 -4.29 9.79 -7.75
CA ALA A 182 -3.13 9.12 -7.15
C ALA A 182 -2.87 7.78 -7.83
N CYS A 183 -1.60 7.37 -7.92
CA CYS A 183 -1.20 6.05 -8.44
C CYS A 183 0.05 5.57 -7.70
N SER A 184 0.05 4.30 -7.28
CA SER A 184 1.17 3.69 -6.57
C SER A 184 1.37 2.25 -6.99
N GLU A 185 2.63 1.82 -7.01
CA GLU A 185 3.04 0.43 -7.24
C GLU A 185 3.56 -0.18 -5.94
N ASP A 186 3.30 -1.47 -5.75
CA ASP A 186 3.91 -2.28 -4.70
C ASP A 186 3.87 -3.77 -5.04
N ILE A 187 4.86 -4.54 -4.56
CA ILE A 187 4.85 -6.00 -4.67
C ILE A 187 3.62 -6.63 -3.99
N GLY A 188 3.11 -6.00 -2.92
CA GLY A 188 1.86 -6.37 -2.27
C GLY A 188 0.67 -5.56 -2.81
N ARG A 189 -0.37 -6.23 -3.32
CA ARG A 189 -1.59 -5.54 -3.81
C ARG A 189 -2.27 -4.66 -2.75
N HIS A 190 -2.27 -5.08 -1.48
CA HIS A 190 -2.89 -4.31 -0.40
C HIS A 190 -2.04 -3.07 -0.11
N ASN A 191 -0.71 -3.21 -0.07
CA ASN A 191 0.20 -2.08 0.08
C ASN A 191 0.04 -1.06 -1.04
N ALA A 192 -0.22 -1.50 -2.28
CA ALA A 192 -0.48 -0.58 -3.40
C ALA A 192 -1.74 0.27 -3.12
N VAL A 193 -2.81 -0.35 -2.60
CA VAL A 193 -4.03 0.36 -2.18
C VAL A 193 -3.74 1.31 -1.00
N ASP A 194 -3.06 0.81 0.04
CA ASP A 194 -2.72 1.63 1.20
C ASP A 194 -1.83 2.84 0.81
N LYS A 195 -0.91 2.69 -0.14
CA LYS A 195 -0.12 3.81 -0.66
C LYS A 195 -0.99 4.89 -1.33
N VAL A 196 -1.97 4.53 -2.17
CA VAL A 196 -2.84 5.55 -2.80
C VAL A 196 -3.82 6.18 -1.82
N VAL A 197 -4.35 5.39 -0.87
CA VAL A 197 -5.18 5.88 0.24
C VAL A 197 -4.38 6.85 1.09
N GLY A 198 -3.16 6.48 1.48
CA GLY A 198 -2.25 7.32 2.24
C GLY A 198 -1.87 8.59 1.50
N SER A 199 -1.54 8.51 0.21
CA SER A 199 -1.27 9.70 -0.61
C SER A 199 -2.46 10.67 -0.58
N SER A 200 -3.69 10.16 -0.70
CA SER A 200 -4.91 10.99 -0.69
C SER A 200 -5.19 11.58 0.69
N LEU A 201 -4.87 10.86 1.78
CA LEU A 201 -4.92 11.40 3.14
C LEU A 201 -3.98 12.60 3.32
N TYR A 202 -2.77 12.54 2.76
CA TYR A 202 -1.77 13.61 2.89
C TYR A 202 -2.13 14.86 2.10
N GLU A 203 -2.70 14.70 0.92
CA GLU A 203 -3.12 15.81 0.05
C GLU A 203 -4.51 16.35 0.43
N GLU A 204 -5.23 15.68 1.34
CA GLU A 204 -6.65 15.92 1.67
C GLU A 204 -7.55 15.91 0.41
N ASP A 205 -7.15 15.14 -0.60
CA ASP A 205 -7.76 15.13 -1.94
C ASP A 205 -8.61 13.87 -2.11
N TRP A 206 -9.79 13.89 -1.49
CA TRP A 206 -10.80 12.84 -1.63
C TRP A 206 -11.87 13.31 -2.64
N PRO A 207 -11.81 12.87 -3.91
CA PRO A 207 -12.83 13.27 -4.86
C PRO A 207 -14.17 12.64 -4.49
N GLU A 208 -15.24 13.42 -4.53
CA GLU A 208 -16.60 12.87 -4.47
C GLU A 208 -16.80 11.90 -5.67
N GLY A 209 -17.37 10.73 -5.40
CA GLY A 209 -17.56 9.72 -6.46
C GLY A 209 -16.26 9.08 -6.97
N ALA A 210 -15.19 9.07 -6.15
CA ALA A 210 -13.91 8.45 -6.49
C ALA A 210 -14.05 7.01 -7.03
N LEU A 211 -13.26 6.69 -8.05
CA LEU A 211 -13.03 5.31 -8.48
C LEU A 211 -11.67 4.83 -8.01
N LEU A 212 -11.64 3.66 -7.36
CA LEU A 212 -10.41 2.92 -7.10
C LEU A 212 -10.23 1.84 -8.18
N ALA A 213 -9.16 1.92 -8.96
CA ALA A 213 -8.74 0.88 -9.90
C ALA A 213 -7.54 0.12 -9.33
N VAL A 214 -7.54 -1.21 -9.47
CA VAL A 214 -6.44 -2.08 -9.02
C VAL A 214 -6.02 -3.03 -10.14
N SER A 215 -4.72 -3.31 -10.28
CA SER A 215 -4.21 -4.25 -11.29
C SER A 215 -4.26 -5.72 -10.83
N GLY A 216 -4.44 -5.96 -9.53
CA GLY A 216 -4.63 -7.29 -8.93
C GLY A 216 -6.07 -7.81 -9.06
N ARG A 217 -6.28 -9.08 -8.68
CA ARG A 217 -7.65 -9.60 -8.45
C ARG A 217 -8.18 -8.99 -7.16
N ALA A 218 -9.36 -8.37 -7.21
CA ALA A 218 -10.10 -7.88 -6.04
C ALA A 218 -10.63 -9.05 -5.21
#